data_AF-A0A9X3N1X0-F1
#
_entry.id   AF-A0A9X3N1X0-F1
#
_cell.length_a   1.000
_cell.length_b   1.000
_cell.length_c   1.000
_cell.angle_alpha   90.00
_cell.angle_beta   90.00
_cell.angle_gamma   90.00
#
_symmetry.space_group_name_H-M   'P 1'
#
loop_
_entity.id
_entity.type
_entity.pdbx_description
1 polymer ?
#
loop_
_entity_poly.entity_id
_entity_poly.type
_entity_poly.pdbx_seq_one_letter_code
_entity_poly.pdbx_strand_id
1 'polypeptide(L)'
;MPRDGRVRVGLGIGAFVLVFALVLLVVDRFTQEPEGPPSSSYATTPQGLAAYASVLQRSGHPVRRLRTPIADEAPPTDQTLVVLDPDVMEPEEARAIGDWVRKGGRLVAGGAGDASWLDEVLDAPPTWEDGGGVRRRTLVPTGDTAGVREVASRGGGWHELGGALPLIGPANGPLLVTTREGEGEVALLADATPLTNEGLDLADGAALGIALAGNHRQTVAFLETVHGYGVSRGFSGLPTQVKWALLGLALTALVAVWSAGRRFGPPEDPDTEPPPPRVAYVDALAAAFVRAKPEKDKERSS
;
A
#
# COMPACT_ATOMS: atom_id res chain seq x y z
N MET A 1 25.14 -34.98 17.92
CA MET A 1 24.15 -34.77 16.83
C MET A 1 22.95 -35.68 17.06
N PRO A 2 21.71 -35.19 17.01
CA PRO A 2 20.53 -36.03 17.23
C PRO A 2 20.44 -37.12 16.14
N ARG A 3 20.26 -38.37 16.59
CA ARG A 3 20.24 -39.57 15.74
C ARG A 3 18.93 -39.75 14.96
N ASP A 4 17.91 -38.94 15.25
CA ASP A 4 16.59 -39.04 14.65
C ASP A 4 16.39 -37.96 13.57
N GLY A 5 16.03 -38.39 12.35
CA GLY A 5 15.81 -37.51 11.20
C GLY A 5 14.68 -36.51 11.42
N ARG A 6 13.68 -36.87 12.23
CA ARG A 6 12.55 -35.99 12.57
C ARG A 6 12.98 -34.79 13.41
N VAL A 7 13.94 -35.00 14.33
CA VAL A 7 14.50 -33.94 15.19
C VAL A 7 15.34 -32.95 14.38
N ARG A 8 16.05 -33.41 13.34
CA ARG A 8 16.81 -32.51 12.45
C ARG A 8 15.93 -31.66 11.57
N VAL A 9 14.84 -32.22 11.03
CA VAL A 9 13.85 -31.48 10.25
C VAL A 9 13.15 -30.43 11.12
N GLY A 10 12.75 -30.80 12.34
CA GLY A 10 12.18 -29.86 13.30
C GLY A 10 13.13 -28.70 13.65
N LEU A 11 14.41 -29.00 13.90
CA LEU A 11 15.43 -27.97 14.15
C LEU A 11 15.67 -27.06 12.94
N GLY A 12 15.67 -27.61 11.73
CA GLY A 12 15.84 -26.82 10.50
C GLY A 12 14.67 -25.86 10.26
N ILE A 13 13.43 -26.33 10.47
CA ILE A 13 12.22 -25.49 10.37
C ILE A 13 12.25 -24.39 11.45
N GLY A 14 12.57 -24.74 12.69
CA GLY A 14 12.66 -23.77 13.79
C GLY A 14 13.71 -22.69 13.53
N ALA A 15 14.89 -23.07 13.04
CA ALA A 15 15.94 -22.12 12.67
C ALA A 15 15.52 -21.20 11.51
N PHE A 16 14.83 -21.72 10.50
CA PHE A 16 14.32 -20.92 9.39
C PHE A 16 13.27 -19.90 9.87
N VAL A 17 12.29 -20.33 10.67
CA VAL A 17 11.27 -19.43 11.23
C VAL A 17 11.90 -18.33 12.08
N LEU A 18 12.92 -18.67 12.87
CA LEU A 18 13.65 -17.70 13.69
C LEU A 18 14.39 -16.66 12.82
N VAL A 19 15.13 -17.11 11.82
CA VAL A 19 15.85 -16.21 10.89
C VAL A 19 14.87 -15.35 10.12
N PHE A 20 13.77 -15.92 9.65
CA PHE A 20 12.73 -15.20 8.93
C PHE A 20 12.05 -14.13 9.82
N ALA A 21 11.71 -14.47 11.06
CA ALA A 21 11.18 -13.51 12.04
C ALA A 21 12.18 -12.40 12.35
N LEU A 22 13.48 -12.72 12.43
CA LEU A 22 14.55 -11.74 12.63
C LEU A 22 14.68 -10.80 11.43
N VAL A 23 14.61 -11.31 10.20
CA VAL A 23 14.63 -10.50 8.98
C VAL A 23 13.42 -9.56 8.92
N LEU A 24 12.22 -10.04 9.28
CA LEU A 24 11.03 -9.19 9.36
C LEU A 24 11.19 -8.06 10.40
N LEU A 25 11.74 -8.36 11.58
CA LEU A 25 12.05 -7.35 12.60
C LEU A 25 13.08 -6.32 12.14
N VAL A 26 14.07 -6.74 11.35
CA VAL A 26 15.08 -5.84 10.79
C VAL A 26 14.47 -4.95 9.70
N VAL A 27 13.63 -5.50 8.82
CA VAL A 27 12.91 -4.72 7.80
C VAL A 27 12.01 -3.66 8.46
N ASP A 28 11.30 -4.03 9.53
CA ASP A 28 10.44 -3.10 10.30
C ASP A 28 11.21 -1.94 10.94
N ARG A 29 12.46 -2.18 11.35
CA ARG A 29 13.37 -1.14 11.87
C ARG A 29 13.89 -0.17 10.81
N PHE A 30 13.87 -0.57 9.53
CA PHE A 30 14.32 0.26 8.41
C PHE A 30 13.16 0.92 7.64
N THR A 31 11.92 0.50 7.85
CA THR A 31 10.73 1.23 7.39
C THR A 31 10.46 2.36 8.36
N GLN A 32 10.76 3.60 7.95
CA GLN A 32 10.39 4.82 8.69
C GLN A 32 8.89 4.81 9.01
N GLU A 33 8.50 5.33 10.18
CA GLU A 33 7.09 5.51 10.54
C GLU A 33 6.37 6.23 9.39
N PRO A 34 5.13 5.85 9.03
CA PRO A 34 4.43 6.45 7.90
C PRO A 34 4.05 7.89 8.22
N GLU A 35 4.99 8.80 7.97
CA GLU A 35 4.72 10.21 7.74
C GLU A 35 3.82 10.27 6.51
N GLY A 36 2.53 10.51 6.72
CA GLY A 36 1.51 10.43 5.66
C GLY A 36 1.92 11.25 4.42
N PRO A 37 1.49 10.81 3.21
CA PRO A 37 1.93 11.40 1.96
C PRO A 37 1.61 12.90 1.88
N PRO A 38 2.41 13.67 1.12
CA PRO A 38 2.16 15.09 0.91
C PRO A 38 0.75 15.30 0.39
N SER A 39 0.14 16.42 0.78
CA SER A 39 -1.20 16.82 0.35
C SER A 39 -2.36 15.86 0.69
N SER A 40 -2.14 14.85 1.53
CA SER A 40 -3.24 14.06 2.13
C SER A 40 -3.91 14.83 3.27
N SER A 41 -5.25 14.76 3.34
CA SER A 41 -6.03 15.35 4.44
C SER A 41 -5.99 14.53 5.74
N TYR A 42 -5.33 13.36 5.74
CA TYR A 42 -4.98 12.60 6.96
C TYR A 42 -3.60 12.98 7.51
N ALA A 43 -2.71 13.49 6.66
CA ALA A 43 -1.32 13.75 7.03
C ALA A 43 -1.20 14.99 7.94
N THR A 44 -0.54 14.80 9.09
CA THR A 44 -0.23 15.85 10.08
C THR A 44 1.20 16.38 9.95
N THR A 45 1.95 15.87 8.98
CA THR A 45 3.28 16.37 8.58
C THR A 45 3.18 17.82 8.07
N PRO A 46 4.27 18.58 8.02
CA PRO A 46 4.24 19.95 7.50
C PRO A 46 3.61 20.05 6.10
N GLN A 47 3.85 19.06 5.23
CA GLN A 47 3.32 19.00 3.85
C GLN A 47 1.91 18.38 3.73
N GLY A 48 1.30 17.91 4.82
CA GLY A 48 -0.07 17.37 4.81
C GLY A 48 -1.17 18.44 4.83
N LEU A 49 -2.44 18.05 4.69
CA LEU A 49 -3.62 18.94 4.67
C LEU A 49 -4.57 18.74 5.87
N ALA A 50 -4.18 18.04 6.93
CA ALA A 50 -5.06 17.81 8.08
C ALA A 50 -5.57 19.11 8.75
N ALA A 51 -4.73 20.16 8.79
CA ALA A 51 -5.10 21.49 9.27
C ALA A 51 -6.09 22.17 8.32
N TYR A 52 -5.90 22.05 7.01
CA TYR A 52 -6.83 22.59 6.01
C TYR A 52 -8.21 21.96 6.13
N ALA A 53 -8.29 20.62 6.22
CA ALA A 53 -9.55 19.92 6.48
C ALA A 53 -10.22 20.39 7.79
N SER A 54 -9.42 20.67 8.82
CA SER A 54 -9.92 21.20 10.10
C SER A 54 -10.45 22.63 9.98
N VAL A 55 -9.79 23.49 9.19
CA VAL A 55 -10.26 24.86 8.91
C VAL A 55 -11.58 24.83 8.17
N LEU A 56 -11.74 23.99 7.14
CA LEU A 56 -13.00 23.82 6.41
C LEU A 56 -14.15 23.40 7.33
N GLN A 57 -13.93 22.41 8.19
CA GLN A 57 -14.94 21.97 9.16
C GLN A 57 -15.35 23.09 10.11
N ARG A 58 -14.38 23.87 10.61
CA ARG A 58 -14.62 24.99 11.53
C ARG A 58 -15.27 26.19 10.84
N SER A 59 -15.06 26.38 9.54
CA SER A 59 -15.71 27.42 8.74
C SER A 59 -17.09 27.00 8.22
N GLY A 60 -17.57 25.80 8.57
CA GLY A 60 -18.92 25.34 8.28
C GLY A 60 -19.06 24.52 7.00
N HIS A 61 -17.96 24.14 6.36
CA HIS A 61 -17.94 23.23 5.21
C HIS A 61 -17.78 21.78 5.70
N PRO A 62 -18.78 20.89 5.49
CA PRO A 62 -18.62 19.48 5.81
C PRO A 62 -17.46 18.89 5.01
N VAL A 63 -16.58 18.13 5.66
CA VAL A 63 -15.45 17.47 5.00
C VAL A 63 -15.68 15.97 4.91
N ARG A 64 -15.58 15.43 3.70
CA ARG A 64 -15.55 14.00 3.39
C ARG A 64 -14.16 13.63 2.89
N ARG A 65 -13.74 12.41 3.19
CA ARG A 65 -12.48 11.84 2.70
C ARG A 65 -12.80 10.56 1.95
N LEU A 66 -12.78 10.64 0.62
CA LEU A 66 -13.15 9.54 -0.26
C LEU A 66 -11.98 8.55 -0.32
N ARG A 67 -12.27 7.30 0.06
CA ARG A 67 -11.34 6.15 -0.04
C ARG A 67 -11.77 5.14 -1.10
N THR A 68 -12.77 5.53 -1.88
CA THR A 68 -13.32 4.80 -3.02
C THR A 68 -13.01 5.63 -4.27
N PRO A 69 -12.55 5.01 -5.36
CA PRO A 69 -12.33 5.71 -6.64
C PRO A 69 -13.60 6.40 -7.13
N ILE A 70 -13.43 7.52 -7.84
CA ILE A 70 -14.51 8.26 -8.51
C ILE A 70 -15.14 7.41 -9.62
N ALA A 71 -14.35 6.57 -10.29
CA ALA A 71 -14.85 5.60 -11.26
C ALA A 71 -15.87 4.61 -10.66
N ASP A 72 -15.74 4.29 -9.37
CA ASP A 72 -16.64 3.38 -8.65
C ASP A 72 -17.83 4.13 -8.03
N GLU A 73 -17.57 5.23 -7.33
CA GLU A 73 -18.58 6.00 -6.59
C GLU A 73 -18.26 7.50 -6.60
N ALA A 74 -18.74 8.19 -7.63
CA ALA A 74 -18.60 9.64 -7.72
C ALA A 74 -19.43 10.38 -6.65
N PRO A 75 -18.89 11.45 -6.03
CA PRO A 75 -19.66 12.29 -5.13
C PRO A 75 -20.78 13.04 -5.88
N PRO A 76 -21.81 13.54 -5.19
CA PRO A 76 -22.76 14.49 -5.75
C PRO A 76 -22.07 15.72 -6.36
N THR A 77 -22.59 16.24 -7.48
CA THR A 77 -22.00 17.38 -8.22
C THR A 77 -22.14 18.72 -7.50
N ASP A 78 -22.97 18.80 -6.47
CA ASP A 78 -23.05 19.96 -5.56
C ASP A 78 -21.88 20.02 -4.55
N GLN A 79 -20.98 19.03 -4.55
CA GLN A 79 -19.78 18.99 -3.71
C GLN A 79 -18.56 19.50 -4.47
N THR A 80 -17.57 20.00 -3.74
CA THR A 80 -16.25 20.31 -4.30
C THR A 80 -15.34 19.10 -4.09
N LEU A 81 -14.77 18.58 -5.17
CA LEU A 81 -13.76 17.52 -5.13
C LEU A 81 -12.36 18.15 -5.07
N VAL A 82 -11.52 17.70 -4.15
CA VAL A 82 -10.13 18.15 -3.99
C VAL A 82 -9.18 16.99 -4.34
N VAL A 83 -8.30 17.23 -5.32
CA VAL A 83 -7.30 16.28 -5.80
C VAL A 83 -5.96 17.01 -5.90
N LEU A 84 -5.11 16.88 -4.87
CA LEU A 84 -3.84 17.61 -4.77
C LEU A 84 -2.66 16.65 -4.64
N ASP A 85 -1.60 16.87 -5.42
CA ASP A 85 -0.38 16.06 -5.51
C ASP A 85 -0.67 14.55 -5.55
N PRO A 86 -1.42 14.05 -6.55
CA PRO A 86 -1.65 12.62 -6.68
C PRO A 86 -0.30 11.91 -6.91
N ASP A 87 0.00 10.86 -6.13
CA ASP A 87 1.23 10.07 -6.31
C ASP A 87 1.15 9.25 -7.61
N VAL A 88 0.02 8.58 -7.79
CA VAL A 88 -0.33 7.87 -9.02
C VAL A 88 -1.79 8.19 -9.36
N MET A 89 -2.02 8.62 -10.59
CA MET A 89 -3.36 8.80 -11.15
C MET A 89 -3.58 7.80 -12.28
N GLU A 90 -4.53 6.89 -12.10
CA GLU A 90 -4.92 5.94 -13.14
C GLU A 90 -5.73 6.67 -14.24
N PRO A 91 -5.50 6.39 -15.54
CA PRO A 91 -6.22 7.07 -16.62
C PRO A 91 -7.74 6.91 -16.54
N GLU A 92 -8.25 5.77 -16.06
CA GLU A 92 -9.68 5.54 -15.85
C GLU A 92 -10.26 6.45 -14.75
N GLU A 93 -9.51 6.66 -13.67
CA GLU A 93 -9.91 7.55 -12.58
C GLU A 93 -9.90 9.01 -13.03
N ALA A 94 -8.87 9.43 -13.78
CA ALA A 94 -8.79 10.77 -14.34
C ALA A 94 -9.97 11.06 -15.30
N ARG A 95 -10.32 10.11 -16.18
CA ARG A 95 -11.51 10.22 -17.05
C ARG A 95 -12.80 10.30 -16.26
N ALA A 96 -12.95 9.50 -15.19
CA ALA A 96 -14.12 9.55 -14.33
C ALA A 96 -14.26 10.91 -13.62
N ILE A 97 -13.16 11.51 -13.19
CA ILE A 97 -13.12 12.88 -12.67
C ILE A 97 -13.56 13.87 -13.76
N GLY A 98 -13.01 13.78 -14.98
CA GLY A 98 -13.41 14.61 -16.12
C GLY A 98 -14.92 14.50 -16.45
N ASP A 99 -15.45 13.28 -16.49
CA ASP A 99 -16.88 13.01 -16.70
C ASP A 99 -17.75 13.61 -15.60
N TRP A 100 -17.29 13.57 -14.35
CA TRP A 100 -17.98 14.16 -13.22
C TRP A 100 -17.97 15.70 -13.27
N VAL A 101 -16.83 16.30 -13.62
CA VAL A 101 -16.71 17.76 -13.83
C VAL A 101 -17.66 18.20 -14.94
N ARG A 102 -17.64 17.54 -16.11
CA ARG A 102 -18.50 17.92 -17.25
C ARG A 102 -20.00 17.89 -16.92
N LYS A 103 -20.42 17.10 -15.93
CA LYS A 103 -21.79 17.03 -15.39
C LYS A 103 -22.14 18.10 -14.34
N GLY A 104 -21.26 19.09 -14.14
CA GLY A 104 -21.49 20.21 -13.22
C GLY A 104 -20.73 20.11 -11.89
N GLY A 105 -19.82 19.14 -11.74
CA GLY A 105 -18.96 19.03 -10.57
C GLY A 105 -17.95 20.19 -10.47
N ARG A 106 -17.57 20.54 -9.25
CA ARG A 106 -16.50 21.53 -8.99
C ARG A 106 -15.22 20.84 -8.51
N LEU A 107 -14.13 21.03 -9.25
CA LEU A 107 -12.83 20.41 -8.96
C LEU A 107 -11.81 21.45 -8.50
N VAL A 108 -11.11 21.17 -7.41
CA VAL A 108 -9.87 21.83 -7.03
C VAL A 108 -8.75 20.82 -7.26
N ALA A 109 -7.94 21.05 -8.27
CA ALA A 109 -6.92 20.10 -8.70
C ALA A 109 -5.53 20.75 -8.79
N GLY A 110 -4.49 19.95 -8.70
CA GLY A 110 -3.13 20.37 -8.97
C GLY A 110 -2.15 19.85 -7.93
N GLY A 111 -1.12 20.64 -7.63
CA GLY A 111 0.05 20.18 -6.90
C GLY A 111 1.34 20.38 -7.69
N ALA A 112 2.48 20.25 -7.01
CA ALA A 112 3.80 20.29 -7.62
C ALA A 112 4.11 18.93 -8.27
N GLY A 113 4.17 18.88 -9.61
CA GLY A 113 4.61 17.68 -10.32
C GLY A 113 3.87 17.40 -11.62
N ASP A 114 3.70 16.12 -11.91
CA ASP A 114 3.13 15.65 -13.18
C ASP A 114 1.64 15.98 -13.28
N ALA A 115 1.34 16.95 -14.13
CA ALA A 115 -0.01 17.40 -14.44
C ALA A 115 -0.65 16.66 -15.63
N SER A 116 0.02 15.65 -16.21
CA SER A 116 -0.45 14.95 -17.43
C SER A 116 -1.82 14.28 -17.27
N TRP A 117 -2.22 13.91 -16.06
CA TRP A 117 -3.56 13.36 -15.82
C TRP A 117 -4.69 14.37 -16.11
N LEU A 118 -4.39 15.67 -16.14
CA LEU A 118 -5.35 16.69 -16.53
C LEU A 118 -5.73 16.60 -18.01
N ASP A 119 -4.91 15.95 -18.86
CA ASP A 119 -5.24 15.69 -20.27
C ASP A 119 -6.49 14.82 -20.43
N GLU A 120 -6.83 14.03 -19.41
CA GLU A 120 -8.05 13.20 -19.38
C GLU A 120 -9.24 13.92 -18.74
N VAL A 121 -8.98 15.05 -18.05
CA VAL A 121 -10.00 15.84 -17.34
C VAL A 121 -10.47 17.01 -18.18
N LEU A 122 -9.56 17.71 -18.85
CA LEU A 122 -9.77 18.95 -19.58
C LEU A 122 -9.47 18.76 -21.06
N ASP A 123 -10.24 19.43 -21.93
CA ASP A 123 -9.98 19.39 -23.38
C ASP A 123 -8.67 20.10 -23.77
N ALA A 124 -8.27 21.11 -23.00
CA ALA A 124 -7.06 21.90 -23.22
C ALA A 124 -6.45 22.34 -21.87
N PRO A 125 -5.75 21.43 -21.15
CA PRO A 125 -5.16 21.76 -19.86
C PRO A 125 -3.98 22.73 -20.01
N PRO A 126 -3.75 23.62 -19.03
CA PRO A 126 -2.52 24.39 -18.96
C PRO A 126 -1.32 23.49 -18.67
N THR A 127 -0.14 23.91 -19.09
CA THR A 127 1.11 23.19 -18.82
C THR A 127 1.69 23.64 -17.49
N TRP A 128 2.12 22.67 -16.66
CA TRP A 128 2.83 22.98 -15.43
C TRP A 128 4.31 23.17 -15.72
N GLU A 129 4.91 24.25 -15.21
CA GLU A 129 6.36 24.41 -15.21
C GLU A 129 6.86 24.71 -13.80
N ASP A 130 8.01 24.13 -13.48
CA ASP A 130 8.70 24.44 -12.24
C ASP A 130 9.12 25.91 -12.20
N GLY A 131 9.20 26.47 -11.01
CA GLY A 131 9.44 27.89 -10.84
C GLY A 131 9.65 28.29 -9.39
N GLY A 132 9.82 29.59 -9.18
CA GLY A 132 10.04 30.16 -7.86
C GLY A 132 9.16 31.38 -7.64
N GLY A 133 8.45 31.41 -6.52
CA GLY A 133 7.67 32.58 -6.12
C GLY A 133 7.16 32.47 -4.70
N VAL A 134 7.88 33.08 -3.75
CA VAL A 134 7.59 33.00 -2.30
C VAL A 134 6.24 33.63 -1.94
N ARG A 135 5.84 34.69 -2.66
CA ARG A 135 4.56 35.37 -2.45
C ARG A 135 3.87 35.64 -3.78
N ARG A 136 2.59 35.27 -3.84
CA ARG A 136 1.74 35.31 -5.04
C ARG A 136 0.51 36.14 -4.72
N ARG A 137 0.16 37.10 -5.56
CA ARG A 137 -0.93 38.07 -5.31
C ARG A 137 -2.16 37.80 -6.14
N THR A 138 -3.32 38.10 -5.58
CA THR A 138 -4.58 38.06 -6.32
C THR A 138 -4.54 39.04 -7.49
N LEU A 139 -4.82 38.52 -8.69
CA LEU A 139 -4.91 39.28 -9.93
C LEU A 139 -6.37 39.68 -10.21
N VAL A 140 -7.30 38.75 -9.96
CA VAL A 140 -8.73 38.92 -10.27
C VAL A 140 -9.57 38.56 -9.04
N PRO A 141 -10.47 39.46 -8.59
CA PRO A 141 -11.39 39.16 -7.49
C PRO A 141 -12.55 38.29 -7.99
N THR A 142 -12.60 37.03 -7.56
CA THR A 142 -13.64 36.04 -7.85
C THR A 142 -14.09 35.36 -6.55
N GLY A 143 -15.03 34.42 -6.64
CA GLY A 143 -15.39 33.57 -5.50
C GLY A 143 -14.17 32.81 -4.94
N ASP A 144 -13.30 32.31 -5.83
CA ASP A 144 -12.09 31.55 -5.49
C ASP A 144 -10.97 32.39 -4.88
N THR A 145 -11.07 33.72 -4.91
CA THR A 145 -10.11 34.65 -4.29
C THR A 145 -10.76 35.56 -3.24
N ALA A 146 -11.98 35.21 -2.78
CA ALA A 146 -12.71 35.98 -1.79
C ALA A 146 -11.92 36.10 -0.48
N GLY A 147 -11.55 37.34 -0.11
CA GLY A 147 -10.77 37.61 1.10
C GLY A 147 -9.27 37.32 0.95
N VAL A 148 -8.81 36.91 -0.23
CA VAL A 148 -7.40 36.59 -0.51
C VAL A 148 -6.73 37.79 -1.18
N ARG A 149 -5.65 38.31 -0.59
CA ARG A 149 -4.80 39.35 -1.21
C ARG A 149 -3.48 38.76 -1.67
N GLU A 150 -2.87 37.92 -0.84
CA GLU A 150 -1.56 37.34 -1.08
C GLU A 150 -1.42 35.98 -0.39
N VAL A 151 -0.79 35.02 -1.06
CA VAL A 151 -0.52 33.68 -0.51
C VAL A 151 0.96 33.32 -0.67
N ALA A 152 1.44 32.45 0.22
CA ALA A 152 2.78 31.90 0.15
C ALA A 152 2.81 30.64 -0.73
N SER A 153 3.77 30.55 -1.63
CA SER A 153 3.99 29.38 -2.49
C SER A 153 5.48 29.12 -2.62
N ARG A 154 5.86 27.88 -2.88
CA ARG A 154 7.26 27.50 -3.11
C ARG A 154 7.47 26.82 -4.45
N GLY A 155 6.39 26.39 -5.11
CA GLY A 155 6.43 25.71 -6.40
C GLY A 155 6.23 26.60 -7.61
N GLY A 156 5.94 25.90 -8.71
CA GLY A 156 5.83 26.40 -10.06
C GLY A 156 4.59 27.24 -10.36
N GLY A 157 4.25 27.30 -11.64
CA GLY A 157 3.10 28.04 -12.15
C GLY A 157 2.56 27.43 -13.44
N TRP A 158 1.31 27.75 -13.75
CA TRP A 158 0.67 27.33 -14.98
C TRP A 158 1.12 28.18 -16.17
N HIS A 159 1.36 27.55 -17.30
CA HIS A 159 1.70 28.16 -18.59
C HIS A 159 0.73 27.65 -19.66
N GLU A 160 0.80 28.25 -20.86
CA GLU A 160 -0.05 27.87 -21.99
C GLU A 160 -1.55 27.77 -21.62
N LEU A 161 -2.04 28.77 -20.88
CA LEU A 161 -3.32 28.72 -20.15
C LEU A 161 -4.56 28.42 -21.00
N GLY A 162 -4.48 28.54 -22.33
CA GLY A 162 -5.62 28.40 -23.22
C GLY A 162 -6.75 29.35 -22.83
N GLY A 163 -7.90 28.79 -22.45
CA GLY A 163 -9.07 29.53 -21.96
C GLY A 163 -9.11 29.79 -20.46
N ALA A 164 -8.13 29.30 -19.69
CA ALA A 164 -8.11 29.43 -18.24
C ALA A 164 -7.80 30.88 -17.80
N LEU A 165 -8.54 31.34 -16.79
CA LEU A 165 -8.40 32.68 -16.22
C LEU A 165 -7.40 32.66 -15.05
N PRO A 166 -6.28 33.42 -15.12
CA PRO A 166 -5.36 33.54 -14.00
C PRO A 166 -5.95 34.35 -12.85
N LEU A 167 -6.04 33.74 -11.66
CA LEU A 167 -6.62 34.34 -10.46
C LEU A 167 -5.56 34.82 -9.48
N ILE A 168 -4.50 34.05 -9.28
CA ILE A 168 -3.38 34.38 -8.37
C ILE A 168 -2.08 34.25 -9.14
N GLY A 169 -1.30 35.33 -9.17
CA GLY A 169 -0.21 35.56 -10.12
C GLY A 169 1.21 35.37 -9.58
N PRO A 170 2.24 35.75 -10.39
CA PRO A 170 2.17 36.64 -11.55
C PRO A 170 1.48 36.05 -12.78
N ALA A 171 1.01 36.90 -13.69
CA ALA A 171 0.16 36.51 -14.82
C ALA A 171 0.86 35.62 -15.87
N ASN A 172 2.19 35.66 -15.94
CA ASN A 172 3.01 34.83 -16.84
C ASN A 172 3.38 33.46 -16.25
N GLY A 173 2.94 33.17 -15.03
CA GLY A 173 3.11 31.88 -14.36
C GLY A 173 2.21 31.84 -13.12
N PRO A 174 0.88 31.92 -13.29
CA PRO A 174 -0.07 31.98 -12.19
C PRO A 174 -0.01 30.73 -11.32
N LEU A 175 -0.19 30.94 -10.01
CA LEU A 175 -0.36 29.88 -9.02
C LEU A 175 -1.75 29.25 -9.12
N LEU A 176 -2.79 30.09 -9.27
CA LEU A 176 -4.18 29.64 -9.34
C LEU A 176 -4.78 30.12 -10.66
N VAL A 177 -5.34 29.19 -11.42
CA VAL A 177 -6.16 29.49 -12.60
C VAL A 177 -7.52 28.80 -12.45
N THR A 178 -8.55 29.37 -13.05
CA THR A 178 -9.88 28.74 -13.12
C THR A 178 -10.30 28.55 -14.57
N THR A 179 -10.93 27.42 -14.87
CA THR A 179 -11.49 27.12 -16.19
C THR A 179 -12.83 26.40 -16.05
N ARG A 180 -13.60 26.36 -17.13
CA ARG A 180 -14.84 25.59 -17.23
C ARG A 180 -14.65 24.42 -18.16
N GLU A 181 -15.28 23.31 -17.79
CA GLU A 181 -15.25 22.07 -18.56
C GLU A 181 -16.66 21.47 -18.49
N GLY A 182 -17.33 21.37 -19.65
CA GLY A 182 -18.77 21.12 -19.70
C GLY A 182 -19.59 22.10 -18.84
N GLU A 183 -20.40 21.57 -17.93
CA GLU A 183 -21.20 22.36 -16.98
C GLU A 183 -20.44 22.70 -15.67
N GLY A 184 -19.24 22.12 -15.48
CA GLY A 184 -18.46 22.22 -14.25
C GLY A 184 -17.45 23.38 -14.23
N GLU A 185 -16.75 23.45 -13.11
CA GLU A 185 -15.70 24.44 -12.84
C GLU A 185 -14.47 23.75 -12.26
N VAL A 186 -13.29 24.14 -12.74
CA VAL A 186 -12.01 23.58 -12.32
C VAL A 186 -11.07 24.70 -11.89
N ALA A 187 -10.72 24.70 -10.60
CA ALA A 187 -9.70 25.55 -10.02
C ALA A 187 -8.38 24.77 -9.97
N LEU A 188 -7.40 25.17 -10.77
CA LEU A 188 -6.09 24.53 -10.86
C LEU A 188 -5.06 25.28 -10.04
N LEU A 189 -4.49 24.61 -9.04
CA LEU A 189 -3.47 25.12 -8.14
C LEU A 189 -2.10 24.52 -8.47
N ALA A 190 -1.17 25.32 -8.95
CA ALA A 190 0.15 24.85 -9.41
C ALA A 190 1.04 24.31 -8.28
N ASP A 191 0.71 24.63 -7.03
CA ASP A 191 1.46 24.24 -5.84
C ASP A 191 0.53 24.27 -4.62
N ALA A 192 0.45 23.14 -3.90
CA ALA A 192 -0.41 22.99 -2.73
C ALA A 192 0.09 23.71 -1.47
N THR A 193 1.31 24.27 -1.47
CA THR A 193 1.92 24.96 -0.31
C THR A 193 0.96 25.89 0.46
N PRO A 194 0.12 26.74 -0.15
CA PRO A 194 -0.80 27.60 0.61
C PRO A 194 -1.81 26.85 1.50
N LEU A 195 -2.06 25.57 1.19
CA LEU A 195 -3.05 24.72 1.85
C LEU A 195 -2.42 23.71 2.81
N THR A 196 -1.08 23.56 2.81
CA THR A 196 -0.40 22.61 3.69
C THR A 196 -0.43 23.06 5.14
N ASN A 197 -0.21 22.13 6.07
CA ASN A 197 -0.18 22.40 7.50
C ASN A 197 0.84 23.49 7.87
N GLU A 198 1.96 23.58 7.14
CA GLU A 198 2.98 24.63 7.34
C GLU A 198 2.73 25.94 6.57
N GLY A 199 1.85 25.93 5.57
CA GLY A 199 1.58 27.09 4.72
C GLY A 199 0.25 27.78 5.01
N LEU A 200 -0.68 27.11 5.68
CA LEU A 200 -2.03 27.59 5.93
C LEU A 200 -2.07 28.86 6.80
N ASP A 201 -1.10 29.01 7.71
CA ASP A 201 -0.95 30.19 8.59
C ASP A 201 -0.06 31.29 7.97
N LEU A 202 0.46 31.07 6.76
CA LEU A 202 1.28 32.04 6.04
C LEU A 202 0.40 32.88 5.11
N ALA A 203 0.50 34.20 5.27
CA ALA A 203 -0.29 35.17 4.51
C ALA A 203 -1.80 34.84 4.55
N ASP A 204 -2.48 34.76 3.41
CA ASP A 204 -3.91 34.45 3.34
C ASP A 204 -4.21 32.98 2.99
N GLY A 205 -3.30 32.03 3.30
CA GLY A 205 -3.44 30.60 2.96
C GLY A 205 -4.76 29.98 3.45
N ALA A 206 -5.13 30.21 4.72
CA ALA A 206 -6.42 29.78 5.26
C ALA A 206 -7.63 30.40 4.53
N ALA A 207 -7.53 31.67 4.13
CA ALA A 207 -8.60 32.33 3.38
C ALA A 207 -8.74 31.75 1.97
N LEU A 208 -7.61 31.42 1.32
CA LEU A 208 -7.62 30.71 0.03
C LEU A 208 -8.28 29.34 0.16
N GLY A 209 -7.94 28.58 1.21
CA GLY A 209 -8.59 27.29 1.46
C GLY A 209 -10.10 27.40 1.61
N ILE A 210 -10.59 28.42 2.31
CA ILE A 210 -12.04 28.67 2.44
C ILE A 210 -12.66 29.11 1.11
N ALA A 211 -12.00 29.99 0.35
CA ALA A 211 -12.48 30.44 -0.95
C ALA A 211 -12.58 29.28 -1.96
N LEU A 212 -11.61 28.37 -1.94
CA LEU A 212 -11.60 27.16 -2.77
C LEU A 212 -12.62 26.11 -2.34
N ALA A 213 -13.29 26.25 -1.21
CA ALA A 213 -14.34 25.32 -0.77
C ALA A 213 -15.66 25.49 -1.58
N GLY A 214 -15.79 26.59 -2.32
CA GLY A 214 -16.98 26.94 -3.09
C GLY A 214 -18.02 27.68 -2.25
N ASN A 215 -19.30 27.44 -2.55
CA ASN A 215 -20.41 28.14 -1.90
C ASN A 215 -20.48 27.85 -0.39
N HIS A 216 -21.11 28.75 0.36
CA HIS A 216 -21.26 28.61 1.82
C HIS A 216 -21.88 27.24 2.20
N ARG A 217 -21.20 26.50 3.07
CA ARG A 217 -21.57 25.14 3.55
C ARG A 217 -21.55 24.04 2.49
N GLN A 218 -20.94 24.29 1.34
CA GLN A 218 -20.67 23.26 0.35
C GLN A 218 -19.79 22.17 0.98
N THR A 219 -20.15 20.91 0.72
CA THR A 219 -19.35 19.77 1.19
C THR A 219 -18.08 19.67 0.35
N VAL A 220 -16.94 19.50 1.02
CA VAL A 220 -15.63 19.32 0.38
C VAL A 220 -15.20 17.88 0.54
N ALA A 221 -14.97 17.21 -0.58
CA ALA A 221 -14.55 15.82 -0.65
C ALA A 221 -13.08 15.74 -1.08
N PHE A 222 -12.21 15.26 -0.19
CA PHE A 222 -10.81 14.96 -0.54
C PHE A 222 -10.73 13.57 -1.11
N LEU A 223 -10.14 13.41 -2.30
CA LEU A 223 -9.86 12.10 -2.87
C LEU A 223 -8.55 11.58 -2.27
N GLU A 224 -8.63 10.55 -1.44
CA GLU A 224 -7.45 10.02 -0.73
C GLU A 224 -6.93 8.72 -1.35
N THR A 225 -7.66 8.16 -2.33
CA THR A 225 -7.20 7.00 -3.11
C THR A 225 -5.91 7.29 -3.87
N VAL A 226 -5.74 8.52 -4.36
CA VAL A 226 -4.53 9.00 -5.06
C VAL A 226 -3.31 9.14 -4.13
N HIS A 227 -3.53 9.06 -2.82
CA HIS A 227 -2.52 9.06 -1.76
C HIS A 227 -2.33 7.66 -1.15
N GLY A 228 -2.82 6.61 -1.81
CA GLY A 228 -2.73 5.23 -1.33
C GLY A 228 -3.75 4.84 -0.25
N TYR A 229 -4.66 5.74 0.14
CA TYR A 229 -5.75 5.42 1.06
C TYR A 229 -6.97 4.87 0.31
N GLY A 230 -6.81 3.70 -0.30
CA GLY A 230 -7.91 2.93 -0.90
C GLY A 230 -8.51 1.90 0.05
N VAL A 231 -9.78 1.54 -0.14
CA VAL A 231 -10.35 0.35 0.52
C VAL A 231 -9.87 -0.91 -0.20
N SER A 232 -8.63 -1.33 0.06
CA SER A 232 -8.12 -2.62 -0.41
C SER A 232 -8.77 -3.75 0.39
N ARG A 233 -9.60 -4.59 -0.25
CA ARG A 233 -10.26 -5.75 0.38
C ARG A 233 -9.58 -7.05 -0.02
N GLY A 234 -9.51 -8.02 0.90
CA GLY A 234 -8.93 -9.34 0.64
C GLY A 234 -7.39 -9.35 0.71
N PHE A 235 -6.75 -10.24 -0.04
CA PHE A 235 -5.30 -10.45 0.02
C PHE A 235 -4.49 -9.23 -0.42
N SER A 236 -5.02 -8.40 -1.32
CA SER A 236 -4.36 -7.16 -1.79
C SER A 236 -4.26 -6.10 -0.69
N GLY A 237 -5.21 -6.07 0.26
CA GLY A 237 -5.22 -5.13 1.38
C GLY A 237 -4.38 -5.52 2.58
N LEU A 238 -3.70 -6.67 2.53
CA LEU A 238 -2.74 -7.03 3.57
C LEU A 238 -1.45 -6.20 3.43
N PRO A 239 -0.88 -5.70 4.54
CA PRO A 239 0.45 -5.08 4.53
C PRO A 239 1.47 -6.00 3.87
N THR A 240 2.44 -5.43 3.16
CA THR A 240 3.46 -6.20 2.42
C THR A 240 4.20 -7.17 3.33
N GLN A 241 4.47 -6.80 4.59
CA GLN A 241 5.09 -7.66 5.59
C GLN A 241 4.25 -8.91 5.87
N VAL A 242 2.92 -8.78 5.95
CA VAL A 242 1.99 -9.89 6.17
C VAL A 242 1.95 -10.82 4.96
N LYS A 243 1.99 -10.27 3.74
CA LYS A 243 2.08 -11.08 2.51
C LYS A 243 3.35 -11.93 2.48
N TRP A 244 4.49 -11.34 2.83
CA TRP A 244 5.75 -12.07 2.96
C TRP A 244 5.69 -13.12 4.08
N ALA A 245 5.08 -12.80 5.22
CA ALA A 245 4.89 -13.76 6.31
C ALA A 245 4.05 -14.98 5.89
N LEU A 246 2.95 -14.76 5.16
CA LEU A 246 2.11 -15.82 4.61
C LEU A 246 2.87 -16.67 3.58
N LEU A 247 3.66 -16.04 2.70
CA LEU A 247 4.51 -16.76 1.75
C LEU A 247 5.56 -17.63 2.47
N GLY A 248 6.23 -17.07 3.49
CA GLY A 248 7.20 -17.79 4.30
C GLY A 248 6.58 -18.98 5.04
N LEU A 249 5.37 -18.81 5.57
CA LEU A 249 4.61 -19.88 6.20
C LEU A 249 4.23 -20.99 5.19
N ALA A 250 3.76 -20.61 4.00
CA ALA A 250 3.42 -21.55 2.93
C ALA A 250 4.65 -22.35 2.48
N LEU A 251 5.80 -21.70 2.31
CA LEU A 251 7.06 -22.35 1.94
C LEU A 251 7.54 -23.31 3.03
N THR A 252 7.42 -22.90 4.30
CA THR A 252 7.75 -23.74 5.45
C THR A 252 6.86 -24.99 5.51
N ALA A 253 5.55 -24.84 5.29
CA ALA A 253 4.62 -25.94 5.23
C ALA A 253 4.96 -26.90 4.06
N LEU A 254 5.32 -26.37 2.89
CA LEU A 254 5.72 -27.17 1.75
C LEU A 254 6.98 -28.00 2.04
N VAL A 255 7.99 -27.39 2.68
CA VAL A 255 9.21 -28.09 3.12
C VAL A 255 8.86 -29.17 4.15
N ALA A 256 7.96 -28.90 5.08
CA ALA A 256 7.52 -29.86 6.08
C ALA A 256 6.80 -31.06 5.43
N VAL A 257 5.87 -30.81 4.50
CA VAL A 257 5.16 -31.85 3.74
C VAL A 257 6.13 -32.67 2.89
N TRP A 258 7.04 -32.03 2.18
CA TRP A 258 8.04 -32.72 1.37
C TRP A 258 8.98 -33.58 2.23
N SER A 259 9.37 -33.07 3.39
CA SER A 259 10.20 -33.81 4.36
C SER A 259 9.45 -34.99 4.97
N ALA A 260 8.15 -34.86 5.24
CA ALA A 260 7.30 -35.93 5.76
C ALA A 260 6.93 -36.97 4.67
N GLY A 261 6.80 -36.53 3.42
CA GLY A 261 6.44 -37.36 2.26
C GLY A 261 7.60 -38.20 1.73
N ARG A 262 8.85 -37.79 1.95
CA ARG A 262 10.02 -38.65 1.72
C ARG A 262 10.19 -39.66 2.85
N ARG A 263 9.36 -40.71 2.85
CA ARG A 263 9.70 -41.96 3.54
C ARG A 263 10.94 -42.57 2.88
N PHE A 264 12.10 -42.43 3.53
CA PHE A 264 13.26 -43.25 3.20
C PHE A 264 13.15 -44.57 3.96
N GLY A 265 12.89 -45.64 3.21
CA GLY A 265 12.84 -47.01 3.72
C GLY A 265 11.75 -47.80 2.98
N PRO A 266 12.06 -48.99 2.43
CA PRO A 266 11.02 -49.94 2.07
C PRO A 266 10.11 -50.16 3.30
N PRO A 267 8.79 -50.38 3.12
CA PRO A 267 7.97 -50.85 4.23
C PRO A 267 8.67 -52.07 4.84
N GLU A 268 8.87 -52.09 6.16
CA GLU A 268 9.30 -53.29 6.85
C GLU A 268 8.25 -54.36 6.57
N ASP A 269 8.69 -55.44 5.90
CA ASP A 269 7.84 -56.59 5.62
C ASP A 269 7.38 -57.13 6.99
N PRO A 270 6.07 -57.19 7.29
CA PRO A 270 5.59 -57.51 8.62
C PRO A 270 5.90 -58.94 9.08
N ASP A 271 6.55 -59.77 8.26
CA ASP A 271 6.75 -61.20 8.53
C ASP A 271 8.19 -61.67 8.23
N THR A 272 9.20 -60.99 8.77
CA THR A 272 10.49 -61.69 8.95
C THR A 272 10.39 -62.55 10.20
N GLU A 273 10.05 -63.83 9.97
CA GLU A 273 10.08 -64.86 11.01
C GLU A 273 11.44 -64.79 11.73
N PRO A 274 11.45 -64.64 13.07
CA PRO A 274 12.70 -64.42 13.79
C PRO A 274 13.64 -65.59 13.53
N PRO A 275 14.96 -65.34 13.37
CA PRO A 275 15.91 -66.42 13.14
C PRO A 275 15.77 -67.47 14.26
N PRO A 276 15.85 -68.76 13.90
CA PRO A 276 15.55 -69.84 14.84
C PRO A 276 16.37 -69.67 16.12
N PRO A 277 15.76 -69.87 17.30
CA PRO A 277 16.42 -69.64 18.57
C PRO A 277 17.67 -70.51 18.66
N ARG A 278 18.77 -69.92 19.17
CA ARG A 278 20.12 -70.55 19.20
C ARG A 278 20.16 -71.95 19.83
N VAL A 279 19.17 -72.30 20.65
CA VAL A 279 18.95 -73.65 21.20
C VAL A 279 18.73 -74.71 20.11
N ALA A 280 18.03 -74.39 19.02
CA ALA A 280 17.80 -75.33 17.92
C ALA A 280 19.11 -75.74 17.21
N TYR A 281 20.10 -74.85 17.17
CA TYR A 281 21.43 -75.17 16.64
C TYR A 281 22.21 -76.10 17.59
N VAL A 282 22.11 -75.85 18.90
CA VAL A 282 22.75 -76.69 19.93
C VAL A 282 22.15 -78.09 19.95
N ASP A 283 20.82 -78.21 19.82
CA ASP A 283 20.13 -79.51 19.77
C ASP A 283 20.51 -80.31 18.50
N ALA A 284 20.63 -79.64 17.35
CA ALA A 284 21.09 -80.27 16.11
C ALA A 284 22.54 -80.76 16.23
N LEU A 285 23.42 -79.98 16.87
CA LEU A 285 24.81 -80.36 17.11
C LEU A 285 24.90 -81.54 18.10
N ALA A 286 24.11 -81.50 19.18
CA ALA A 286 24.04 -82.58 20.17
C ALA A 286 23.53 -83.89 19.53
N ALA A 287 22.49 -83.81 18.70
CA ALA A 287 21.99 -84.97 17.95
C ALA A 287 23.03 -85.55 16.99
N ALA A 288 23.81 -84.70 16.31
CA ALA A 288 24.91 -85.15 15.46
C ALA A 288 26.02 -85.87 16.25
N PHE A 289 26.37 -85.37 17.46
CA PHE A 289 27.36 -86.02 18.33
C PHE A 289 26.87 -87.35 18.90
N VAL A 290 25.58 -87.47 19.24
CA VAL A 290 24.98 -88.73 19.68
C VAL A 290 25.03 -89.76 18.55
N ARG A 291 24.81 -89.34 17.30
CA ARG A 291 24.85 -90.22 16.12
C ARG A 291 26.26 -90.62 15.71
N ALA A 292 27.26 -89.81 16.05
CA ALA A 292 28.68 -90.07 15.75
C ALA A 292 29.41 -90.85 16.85
N LYS A 293 28.76 -91.18 17.97
CA LYS A 293 29.37 -91.95 19.05
C LYS A 293 29.50 -93.42 18.62
N PRO A 294 30.71 -93.97 18.45
CA PRO A 294 30.88 -95.38 18.11
C PRO A 294 30.47 -96.24 19.31
N GLU A 295 29.69 -97.29 19.04
CA GLU A 295 29.31 -98.30 20.03
C GLU A 295 30.58 -99.08 20.43
N LYS A 296 31.19 -98.69 21.55
CA LYS A 296 32.18 -99.52 22.25
C LYS A 296 31.49 -100.24 23.40
N ASP A 297 31.76 -101.53 23.46
CA ASP A 297 31.47 -102.51 24.52
C ASP A 297 30.15 -103.27 24.43
N LYS A 298 30.20 -104.38 23.68
CA LYS A 298 29.65 -105.66 24.13
C LYS A 298 30.50 -106.83 23.60
N GLU A 299 31.64 -107.03 24.24
CA GLU A 299 32.30 -108.35 24.30
C GLU A 299 31.97 -108.98 25.67
N ARG A 300 31.77 -110.31 25.67
CA ARG A 300 31.71 -111.26 26.82
C ARG A 300 30.39 -111.41 27.58
N SER A 301 29.66 -112.49 27.29
CA SER A 301 29.40 -113.60 28.23
C SER A 301 28.50 -114.66 27.60
N SER A 302 29.04 -115.89 27.52
CA SER A 302 28.43 -117.21 27.31
C SER A 302 27.57 -117.49 26.08
#